data_AF-A0A7L3F6E4-F1
#
_entry.id   AF-A0A7L3F6E4-F1
#
_cell.length_a   1.000
_cell.length_b   1.000
_cell.length_c   1.000
_cell.angle_alpha   90.00
_cell.angle_beta   90.00
_cell.angle_gamma   90.00
#
_symmetry.space_group_name_H-M   'P 1'
#
loop_
_entity.id
_entity.type
_entity.pdbx_description
1 polymer ?
#
loop_
_entity_poly.entity_id
_entity_poly.type
_entity_poly.pdbx_seq_one_letter_code
_entity_poly.pdbx_strand_id
1 'polypeptide(L)'
;QPQLCGFLWRRRWLGQWAKQLFIIREHVLLCFRCAADPQPVLELDLRGCHVTYKAKRGKKMPHTLKVTGTVGEALVIGFQSQQQAEDWRKV
;
A
#
# COMPACT_ATOMS: atom_id res chain seq x y z
N GLN A 1 -5.92 -18.21 2.05
CA GLN A 1 -6.79 -17.01 2.11
C GLN A 1 -5.91 -15.78 2.21
N PRO A 2 -6.30 -14.62 1.66
CA PRO A 2 -5.53 -13.39 1.83
C PRO A 2 -5.48 -13.01 3.31
N GLN A 3 -4.29 -12.67 3.81
CA GLN A 3 -4.09 -12.22 5.19
C GLN A 3 -4.67 -10.82 5.40
N LEU A 4 -4.75 -10.02 4.33
CA LEU A 4 -5.35 -8.69 4.35
C LEU A 4 -5.84 -8.32 2.95
N CYS A 5 -6.97 -7.62 2.86
CA CYS A 5 -7.51 -7.14 1.59
C CYS A 5 -8.27 -5.83 1.81
N GLY A 6 -8.08 -4.85 0.93
CA GLY A 6 -8.83 -3.59 1.02
C GLY A 6 -8.52 -2.59 -0.07
N PHE A 7 -9.47 -1.68 -0.29
CA PHE A 7 -9.25 -0.55 -1.19
C PHE A 7 -8.51 0.58 -0.47
N LEU A 8 -7.31 0.89 -0.92
CA LEU A 8 -6.43 1.92 -0.34
C LEU A 8 -5.99 2.93 -1.40
N TRP A 9 -5.32 3.99 -0.97
CA TRP A 9 -4.80 5.02 -1.86
C TRP A 9 -3.33 4.77 -2.18
N ARG A 10 -2.98 4.61 -3.46
CA ARG A 10 -1.59 4.61 -3.93
C ARG A 10 -1.18 6.00 -4.38
N ARG A 11 -0.01 6.48 -3.92
CA ARG A 11 0.59 7.72 -4.43
C ARG A 11 1.23 7.46 -5.79
N ARG A 12 0.92 8.30 -6.77
CA ARG A 12 1.57 8.36 -8.09
C ARG A 12 2.73 9.36 -8.09
N TRP A 13 3.54 9.34 -9.14
CA TRP A 13 4.74 10.17 -9.27
C TRP A 13 4.49 11.68 -9.06
N LEU A 14 3.37 12.21 -9.57
CA LEU A 14 2.98 13.62 -9.42
C LEU A 14 2.26 13.95 -8.08
N GLY A 15 2.36 13.07 -7.08
CA GLY A 15 1.68 13.27 -5.78
C GLY A 15 0.16 13.06 -5.80
N GLN A 16 -0.40 12.69 -6.95
CA GLN A 16 -1.80 12.28 -7.08
C GLN A 16 -2.04 10.94 -6.37
N TRP A 17 -3.27 10.73 -5.93
CA TRP A 17 -3.69 9.51 -5.25
C TRP A 17 -4.71 8.76 -6.10
N ALA A 18 -4.52 7.45 -6.27
CA ALA A 18 -5.48 6.57 -6.91
C ALA A 18 -5.97 5.53 -5.93
N LYS A 19 -7.29 5.33 -5.86
CA LYS A 19 -7.89 4.25 -5.08
C LYS A 19 -7.71 2.95 -5.86
N GLN A 20 -7.13 1.94 -5.22
CA GLN A 20 -6.77 0.66 -5.81
C GLN A 20 -7.04 -0.45 -4.81
N LEU A 21 -7.22 -1.67 -5.32
CA LEU A 21 -7.37 -2.85 -4.46
C LEU A 21 -5.98 -3.37 -4.09
N PHE A 22 -5.73 -3.53 -2.80
CA PHE A 22 -4.54 -4.16 -2.27
C PHE A 22 -4.90 -5.49 -1.61
N ILE A 23 -4.08 -6.50 -1.85
CA ILE A 23 -4.23 -7.84 -1.27
C ILE A 23 -2.86 -8.29 -0.80
N ILE A 24 -2.78 -8.74 0.45
CA ILE A 24 -1.61 -9.47 0.95
C ILE A 24 -1.94 -10.97 0.89
N ARG A 25 -1.11 -11.72 0.18
CA ARG A 25 -1.14 -13.17 0.13
C ARG A 25 0.24 -13.72 0.44
N GLU A 26 0.34 -14.45 1.55
CA GLU A 26 1.59 -14.99 2.10
C GLU A 26 2.58 -13.85 2.37
N HIS A 27 3.62 -13.71 1.53
CA HIS A 27 4.59 -12.63 1.63
C HIS A 27 4.50 -11.64 0.47
N VAL A 28 3.43 -11.71 -0.33
CA VAL A 28 3.30 -10.92 -1.55
C VAL A 28 2.19 -9.89 -1.39
N LEU A 29 2.53 -8.61 -1.61
CA LEU A 29 1.58 -7.52 -1.75
C LEU A 29 1.22 -7.35 -3.22
N LEU A 30 -0.06 -7.57 -3.53
CA LEU A 30 -0.65 -7.37 -4.84
C LEU A 30 -1.43 -6.05 -4.86
N CYS A 31 -1.38 -5.35 -5.99
CA CYS A 31 -2.18 -4.17 -6.24
C CYS A 31 -2.91 -4.29 -7.59
N PHE A 32 -4.22 -4.13 -7.60
CA PHE A 32 -5.07 -4.12 -8.80
C PHE A 32 -5.69 -2.74 -9.00
N ARG A 33 -6.05 -2.36 -10.23
CA ARG A 33 -6.76 -1.07 -10.43
C ARG A 33 -8.17 -1.15 -9.87
N CYS A 34 -8.84 -2.28 -10.06
CA CYS A 34 -10.14 -2.60 -9.48
C CYS A 34 -10.28 -4.11 -9.22
N ALA A 35 -11.38 -4.54 -8.61
CA ALA A 35 -11.63 -5.95 -8.29
C ALA A 35 -11.93 -6.83 -9.52
N ALA A 36 -12.28 -6.23 -10.66
CA ALA A 36 -12.57 -6.95 -11.90
C ALA A 36 -11.31 -7.23 -12.75
N ASP A 37 -10.18 -6.60 -12.43
CA ASP A 37 -8.94 -6.80 -13.17
C ASP A 37 -8.39 -8.21 -12.90
N PRO A 38 -8.05 -9.00 -13.94
CA PRO A 38 -7.58 -10.37 -13.78
C PRO A 38 -6.12 -10.47 -13.33
N GLN A 39 -5.33 -9.40 -13.49
CA GLN A 39 -3.91 -9.37 -13.17
C GLN A 39 -3.56 -8.12 -12.34
N PRO A 40 -2.61 -8.23 -11.40
CA PRO A 40 -2.14 -7.10 -10.61
C PRO A 40 -1.33 -6.13 -11.48
N VAL A 41 -1.40 -4.83 -11.18
CA VAL A 41 -0.53 -3.79 -11.74
C VAL A 41 0.75 -3.58 -10.91
N LEU A 42 0.87 -4.28 -9.78
CA LEU A 42 2.08 -4.39 -8.97
C LEU A 42 2.00 -5.70 -8.18
N GLU A 43 3.10 -6.42 -8.19
CA GLU A 43 3.37 -7.56 -7.33
C GLU A 43 4.69 -7.29 -6.62
N LEU A 44 4.69 -7.28 -5.29
CA LEU A 44 5.86 -6.96 -4.48
C LEU A 44 6.07 -8.03 -3.40
N ASP A 45 7.24 -8.64 -3.37
CA ASP A 45 7.66 -9.50 -2.26
C ASP A 45 8.01 -8.63 -1.04
N LEU A 46 7.28 -8.83 0.05
CA LEU A 46 7.46 -8.10 1.30
C LEU A 46 8.70 -8.57 2.08
N ARG A 47 9.28 -9.72 1.75
CA ARG A 47 10.51 -10.20 2.39
C ARG A 47 11.67 -9.26 2.06
N GLY A 48 12.31 -8.73 3.11
CA GLY A 48 13.38 -7.75 2.96
C GLY A 48 12.90 -6.34 2.58
N CYS A 49 11.59 -6.10 2.47
CA CYS A 49 11.07 -4.74 2.34
C CYS A 49 11.19 -3.98 3.67
N HIS A 50 11.44 -2.68 3.59
CA HIS A 50 11.35 -1.79 4.74
C HIS A 50 10.05 -0.98 4.69
N VAL A 51 9.32 -0.95 5.80
CA VAL A 51 8.05 -0.20 5.93
C VAL A 51 8.23 0.97 6.89
N THR A 52 8.04 2.19 6.39
CA THR A 52 8.09 3.42 7.20
C THR A 52 6.72 4.07 7.29
N TYR A 53 6.25 4.32 8.50
CA TYR A 53 5.04 5.11 8.76
C TYR A 53 5.33 6.60 8.86
N LYS A 54 4.46 7.44 8.28
CA LYS A 54 4.48 8.91 8.46
C LYS A 54 3.06 9.45 8.65
N ALA A 55 2.90 10.33 9.63
CA ALA A 55 1.68 11.11 9.84
C ALA A 55 1.92 12.60 9.52
N LYS A 56 1.01 13.22 8.77
CA LYS A 56 1.04 14.64 8.41
C LYS A 56 -0.36 15.24 8.41
N ARG A 57 -0.63 16.16 9.34
CA ARG A 57 -1.91 16.89 9.40
C ARG A 57 -2.11 17.75 8.14
N GLY A 58 -3.37 17.96 7.74
CA GLY A 58 -3.73 18.83 6.61
C GLY A 58 -3.40 18.28 5.22
N LYS A 59 -2.96 17.01 5.09
CA LYS A 59 -2.79 16.34 3.79
C LYS A 59 -4.03 15.51 3.46
N LYS A 60 -4.31 15.35 2.16
CA LYS A 60 -5.40 14.49 1.65
C LYS A 60 -5.36 13.09 2.28
N MET A 61 -4.17 12.52 2.37
CA MET A 61 -3.89 11.27 3.08
C MET A 61 -2.98 11.59 4.28
N PRO A 62 -3.55 11.75 5.48
CA PRO A 62 -2.79 12.15 6.67
C PRO A 62 -1.87 11.05 7.19
N HIS A 63 -2.18 9.78 6.92
CA HIS A 63 -1.38 8.64 7.34
C HIS A 63 -0.83 7.92 6.11
N THR A 64 0.47 7.63 6.10
CA THR A 64 1.11 6.96 4.96
C THR A 64 2.07 5.87 5.40
N LEU A 65 2.09 4.77 4.66
CA LEU A 65 3.13 3.76 4.69
C LEU A 65 3.97 3.88 3.42
N LYS A 66 5.28 4.02 3.57
CA LYS A 66 6.24 3.86 2.47
C LYS A 66 6.85 2.46 2.59
N VAL A 67 6.65 1.64 1.56
CA VAL A 67 7.30 0.34 1.40
C VAL A 67 8.44 0.53 0.42
N THR A 68 9.66 0.19 0.81
CA THR A 68 10.84 0.20 -0.07
C THR A 68 11.38 -1.21 -0.22
N GLY A 69 11.40 -1.71 -1.45
CA GLY A 69 11.98 -3.00 -1.82
C GLY A 69 13.50 -2.96 -1.89
N THR A 70 14.10 -4.13 -2.09
CA THR A 70 15.55 -4.33 -2.14
C THR A 70 16.19 -3.75 -3.41
N VAL A 71 15.43 -3.57 -4.49
CA VAL A 71 15.91 -3.10 -5.80
C VAL A 71 15.50 -1.64 -6.09
N GLY A 72 15.33 -0.84 -5.04
CA GLY A 72 15.00 0.60 -5.17
C GLY A 72 13.53 0.91 -5.50
N GLU A 73 12.67 -0.11 -5.61
CA GLU A 73 11.23 0.06 -5.76
C GLU A 73 10.64 0.74 -4.51
N ALA A 74 9.80 1.75 -4.72
CA ALA A 74 9.14 2.45 -3.63
C ALA A 74 7.64 2.60 -3.89
N LEU A 75 6.83 2.06 -2.99
CA LEU A 75 5.38 2.21 -2.96
C LEU A 75 4.99 3.11 -1.78
N VAL A 76 4.07 4.04 -2.00
CA VAL A 76 3.47 4.83 -0.91
C VAL A 76 1.96 4.58 -0.88
N ILE A 77 1.49 4.05 0.24
CA ILE A 77 0.09 3.76 0.52
C ILE A 77 -0.42 4.82 1.51
N GLY A 78 -1.61 5.35 1.26
CA GLY A 78 -2.24 6.41 2.04
C GLY A 78 -3.54 5.95 2.69
N PHE A 79 -3.77 6.45 3.91
CA PHE A 79 -4.88 6.10 4.78
C PHE A 79 -5.48 7.37 5.40
N GLN A 80 -6.79 7.34 5.63
CA GLN A 80 -7.49 8.38 6.40
C GLN A 80 -7.41 8.11 7.91
N SER A 81 -7.27 6.84 8.31
CA SER A 81 -7.22 6.41 9.71
C SER A 81 -5.82 5.93 10.09
N GLN A 82 -5.34 6.35 11.26
CA GLN A 82 -4.13 5.79 11.86
C GLN A 82 -4.26 4.29 12.11
N GLN A 83 -5.39 3.86 12.67
CA GLN A 83 -5.64 2.45 12.98
C GLN A 83 -5.50 1.59 11.73
N GLN A 84 -6.12 2.01 10.62
CA GLN A 84 -6.00 1.28 9.36
C GLN A 84 -4.54 1.23 8.86
N ALA A 85 -3.78 2.32 8.98
CA ALA A 85 -2.37 2.31 8.62
C ALA A 85 -1.55 1.35 9.50
N GLU A 86 -1.87 1.25 10.80
CA GLU A 86 -1.19 0.34 11.72
C GLU A 86 -1.56 -1.12 11.46
N ASP A 87 -2.82 -1.42 11.15
CA ASP A 87 -3.26 -2.78 10.80
C ASP A 87 -2.53 -3.27 9.55
N TRP A 88 -2.41 -2.41 8.53
CA TRP A 88 -1.66 -2.72 7.31
C TRP A 88 -0.15 -2.78 7.50
N ARG A 89 0.40 -2.18 8.56
CA ARG A 89 1.83 -2.21 8.87
C ARG A 89 2.27 -3.50 9.58
N LYS A 90 1.35 -4.16 10.28
CA LYS A 90 1.64 -5.36 11.10
C LYS A 90 1.70 -6.65 10.29
N VAL A 91 1.24 -6.61 9.04
CA VAL A 91 1.19 -7.77 8.13
C VAL A 91 2.47 -7.89 7.32
#